data_AF-A0A437L5G2-F1
#
_entry.id   AF-A0A437L5G2-F1
#
_cell.length_a   1.000
_cell.length_b   1.000
_cell.length_c   1.000
_cell.angle_alpha   90.00
_cell.angle_beta   90.00
_cell.angle_gamma   90.00
#
_symmetry.space_group_name_H-M   'P 1'
#
loop_
_entity.id
_entity.type
_entity.pdbx_description
1 polymer ?
#
loop_
_entity_poly.entity_id
_entity_poly.type
_entity_poly.pdbx_seq_one_letter_code
_entity_poly.pdbx_strand_id
1 'polypeptide(L)'
;MPTASFTTRIDADLKAELERIASFEDRSASYMANQAIRNFVEERTATRELVELGLEMVDRGAPGIPAQDIHEWMLAEDDRAFPSAQPPGS
;
A
#
# COMPACT_ATOMS: atom_id res chain seq x y z
N MET A 1 3.63 -5.53 -25.24
CA MET A 1 2.36 -5.04 -24.67
C MET A 1 1.92 -3.82 -25.48
N PRO A 2 0.62 -3.65 -25.75
CA PRO A 2 0.12 -2.43 -26.39
C PRO A 2 0.36 -1.22 -25.48
N THR A 3 0.79 -0.11 -26.06
CA THR A 3 0.99 1.17 -25.36
C THR A 3 -0.16 2.12 -25.67
N ALA A 4 -0.49 2.98 -24.71
CA ALA A 4 -1.51 4.02 -24.85
C ALA A 4 -0.92 5.37 -24.40
N SER A 5 -1.42 6.47 -24.98
CA SER A 5 -1.02 7.82 -24.57
C SER A 5 -1.83 8.26 -23.37
N PHE A 6 -1.17 8.91 -22.41
CA PHE A 6 -1.79 9.57 -21.28
C PHE A 6 -1.19 10.96 -21.16
N THR A 7 -2.03 11.99 -21.20
CA THR A 7 -1.60 13.39 -21.13
C THR A 7 -2.31 14.06 -19.98
N THR A 8 -1.55 14.70 -19.11
CA THR A 8 -2.07 15.49 -17.98
C THR A 8 -1.22 16.74 -17.78
N ARG A 9 -1.76 17.73 -17.06
CA ARG A 9 -1.02 18.90 -16.61
C ARG A 9 -0.49 18.63 -15.20
N ILE A 10 0.76 19.03 -14.96
CA ILE A 10 1.40 18.99 -13.65
C ILE A 10 2.03 20.34 -13.36
N ASP A 11 2.29 20.61 -12.08
CA ASP A 11 2.97 21.82 -11.66
C ASP A 11 4.36 21.94 -12.32
N ALA A 12 4.74 23.16 -12.65
CA ALA A 12 6.01 23.43 -13.35
C ALA A 12 7.23 22.98 -12.52
N ASP A 13 7.17 23.18 -11.20
CA ASP A 13 8.23 22.78 -10.28
C ASP A 13 8.33 21.25 -10.18
N LEU A 14 7.19 20.55 -10.13
CA LEU A 14 7.14 19.08 -10.14
C LEU A 14 7.74 18.52 -11.43
N LYS A 15 7.43 19.14 -12.58
CA LYS A 15 8.05 18.77 -13.86
C LYS A 15 9.56 18.94 -13.81
N ALA A 16 10.05 20.08 -13.33
CA ALA A 16 11.47 20.37 -13.26
C ALA A 16 12.22 19.42 -12.33
N GLU A 17 11.62 19.03 -11.21
CA GLU A 17 12.18 18.06 -10.27
C GLU A 17 12.24 16.66 -10.89
N LEU A 18 11.17 16.22 -11.57
CA LEU A 18 11.14 14.94 -12.27
C LEU A 18 12.21 14.85 -13.37
N GLU A 19 12.41 15.92 -14.13
CA GLU A 19 13.47 16.01 -15.15
C GLU A 19 14.87 15.94 -14.53
N ARG A 20 15.06 16.56 -13.36
CA ARG A 20 16.32 16.50 -12.62
C ARG A 20 16.62 15.07 -12.16
N ILE A 21 15.66 14.39 -11.55
CA ILE A 21 15.79 13.00 -11.12
C ILE A 21 16.11 12.10 -12.33
N ALA A 22 15.35 12.24 -13.40
CA ALA A 22 15.54 11.46 -14.62
C ALA A 22 16.97 11.63 -15.20
N SER A 23 17.53 12.84 -15.13
CA SER A 23 18.90 13.12 -15.58
C SER A 23 19.97 12.40 -14.76
N PHE A 24 19.77 12.22 -13.46
CA PHE A 24 20.70 11.48 -12.60
C PHE A 24 20.66 9.97 -12.87
N GLU A 25 19.53 9.47 -13.35
CA GLU A 25 19.30 8.04 -13.62
C GLU A 25 19.55 7.64 -15.08
N ASP A 26 19.96 8.57 -15.95
CA ASP A 26 20.07 8.35 -17.40
C ASP A 26 18.76 7.79 -18.00
N ARG A 27 17.64 8.43 -17.62
CA ARG A 27 16.28 8.09 -18.04
C ARG A 27 15.53 9.33 -18.51
N SER A 28 14.42 9.11 -19.21
CA SER A 28 13.51 10.20 -19.59
C SER A 28 12.52 10.51 -18.47
N ALA A 29 12.07 11.76 -18.38
CA ALA A 29 11.02 12.14 -17.43
C ALA A 29 9.72 11.33 -17.64
N SER A 30 9.40 10.97 -18.89
CA SER A 30 8.26 10.10 -19.20
C SER A 30 8.44 8.67 -18.67
N TYR A 31 9.67 8.13 -18.71
CA TYR A 31 9.96 6.84 -18.09
C TYR A 31 9.74 6.91 -16.57
N MET A 32 10.26 7.95 -15.91
CA MET A 32 10.09 8.15 -14.48
C MET A 32 8.62 8.34 -14.10
N ALA A 33 7.85 9.12 -14.88
CA ALA A 33 6.42 9.30 -14.68
C ALA A 33 5.67 7.96 -14.79
N ASN A 34 5.96 7.18 -15.83
CA ASN A 34 5.33 5.86 -16.02
C ASN A 34 5.65 4.91 -14.87
N GLN A 35 6.89 4.92 -14.37
CA GLN A 35 7.29 4.09 -13.25
C GLN A 35 6.61 4.51 -11.94
N ALA A 36 6.52 5.82 -11.67
CA ALA A 36 5.80 6.33 -10.52
C ALA A 36 4.30 5.97 -10.56
N ILE A 37 3.67 6.12 -11.73
CA ILE A 37 2.26 5.73 -11.93
C ILE A 37 2.07 4.23 -11.72
N ARG A 38 2.98 3.39 -12.25
CA ARG A 38 2.94 1.94 -12.05
C ARG A 38 3.00 1.59 -10.57
N ASN A 39 4.01 2.10 -9.86
CA ASN A 39 4.20 1.82 -8.44
C ASN A 39 2.97 2.25 -7.63
N PHE A 40 2.41 3.42 -7.94
CA PHE A 40 1.18 3.90 -7.29
C PHE A 40 0.00 2.97 -7.54
N VAL A 41 -0.22 2.52 -8.79
CA VAL A 41 -1.32 1.60 -9.11
C VAL A 41 -1.13 0.26 -8.41
N GLU A 42 0.09 -0.28 -8.40
CA GLU A 42 0.42 -1.55 -7.74
C GLU A 42 0.17 -1.46 -6.23
N GLU A 43 0.64 -0.40 -5.56
CA GLU A 43 0.42 -0.15 -4.13
C GLU A 43 -1.07 -0.05 -3.80
N ARG A 44 -1.83 0.75 -4.58
CA ARG A 44 -3.28 0.93 -4.35
C ARG A 44 -4.06 -0.36 -4.59
N THR A 45 -3.66 -1.15 -5.59
CA THR A 45 -4.29 -2.44 -5.88
C THR A 45 -4.00 -3.44 -4.76
N ALA A 46 -2.74 -3.59 -4.36
CA ALA A 46 -2.36 -4.49 -3.26
C ALA A 46 -3.07 -4.14 -1.95
N THR A 47 -3.18 -2.84 -1.63
CA THR A 47 -3.89 -2.38 -0.43
C THR A 47 -5.37 -2.78 -0.48
N ARG A 48 -6.01 -2.59 -1.65
CA ARG A 48 -7.41 -2.93 -1.84
C ARG A 48 -7.63 -4.44 -1.76
N GLU A 49 -6.79 -5.24 -2.40
CA GLU A 49 -6.85 -6.70 -2.37
C GLU A 49 -6.69 -7.24 -0.94
N LEU A 50 -5.79 -6.65 -0.14
CA LEU A 50 -5.63 -7.02 1.27
C LEU A 50 -6.87 -6.72 2.11
N VAL A 51 -7.52 -5.57 1.87
CA VAL A 51 -8.78 -5.22 2.55
C VAL A 51 -9.90 -6.18 2.14
N GLU A 52 -10.06 -6.43 0.84
CA GLU A 52 -11.08 -7.34 0.31
C GLU A 52 -10.88 -8.77 0.87
N LEU A 53 -9.64 -9.25 0.91
CA LEU A 53 -9.30 -10.53 1.54
C LEU A 53 -9.64 -10.55 3.02
N GLY A 54 -9.31 -9.50 3.77
CA GLY A 54 -9.63 -9.39 5.19
C GLY A 54 -11.14 -9.45 5.46
N LEU A 55 -11.94 -8.76 4.64
CA LEU A 55 -13.40 -8.79 4.73
C LEU A 55 -13.95 -10.19 4.41
N GLU A 56 -13.45 -10.83 3.36
CA GLU A 56 -13.84 -12.20 3.00
C GLU A 56 -13.50 -13.20 4.11
N MET A 57 -12.35 -13.03 4.78
CA MET A 57 -11.97 -13.84 5.93
C MET A 57 -12.93 -13.65 7.11
N VAL A 58 -13.36 -12.42 7.38
CA VAL A 58 -14.38 -12.14 8.41
C VAL A 58 -15.71 -12.79 8.06
N ASP A 59 -16.17 -12.66 6.82
CA ASP A 59 -17.43 -13.28 6.35
C ASP A 59 -17.39 -14.81 6.46
N ARG A 60 -16.22 -15.42 6.28
CA ARG A 60 -15.98 -16.87 6.45
C ARG A 60 -15.79 -17.31 7.89
N GLY A 61 -15.82 -16.39 8.85
CA GLY A 61 -15.55 -16.69 10.26
C GLY A 61 -14.12 -17.16 10.51
N ALA A 62 -13.16 -16.64 9.75
CA ALA A 62 -11.75 -16.93 10.00
C ALA A 62 -11.35 -16.45 11.40
N PRO A 63 -10.39 -17.14 12.06
CA PRO A 63 -9.85 -16.68 13.33
C PRO A 63 -9.30 -15.25 13.23
N GLY A 64 -9.57 -14.45 14.25
CA GLY A 64 -9.11 -13.07 14.38
C GLY A 64 -8.64 -12.79 15.81
N ILE A 65 -7.92 -11.69 16.01
CA ILE A 65 -7.50 -11.30 17.35
C ILE A 65 -8.58 -10.38 17.94
N PRO A 66 -9.10 -10.66 19.15
CA PRO A 66 -10.03 -9.76 19.82
C PRO A 66 -9.45 -8.36 19.97
N ALA A 67 -10.29 -7.33 19.78
CA ALA A 67 -9.86 -5.93 19.88
C ALA A 67 -9.26 -5.59 21.25
N GLN A 68 -9.76 -6.20 22.32
CA GLN A 68 -9.24 -6.03 23.67
C GLN A 68 -7.80 -6.55 23.80
N ASP A 69 -7.50 -7.72 23.22
CA ASP A 69 -6.16 -8.31 23.27
C ASP A 69 -5.13 -7.45 22.51
N ILE A 70 -5.53 -6.86 21.38
CA ILE A 70 -4.71 -5.87 20.65
C ILE A 70 -4.51 -4.60 21.48
N HIS A 71 -5.57 -4.09 22.11
CA HIS A 71 -5.49 -2.89 22.95
C HIS A 71 -4.54 -3.09 24.14
N GLU A 72 -4.66 -4.21 24.83
CA GLU A 72 -3.78 -4.57 25.94
C GLU A 72 -2.34 -4.81 25.51
N TRP A 73 -2.12 -5.33 24.29
CA TRP A 73 -0.79 -5.46 23.71
C TRP A 73 -0.17 -4.09 23.38
N MET A 74 -0.93 -3.17 22.78
CA MET A 74 -0.45 -1.81 22.47
C MET A 74 -0.11 -0.98 23.71
N LEU A 75 -0.73 -1.28 24.86
CA LEU A 75 -0.50 -0.59 26.13
C LEU A 75 0.50 -1.30 27.05
N ALA A 76 0.98 -2.49 26.66
CA ALA A 76 1.96 -3.21 27.44
C ALA A 76 3.31 -2.48 27.43
N GLU A 77 4.07 -2.64 28.52
CA GLU A 77 5.49 -2.31 28.50
C GLU A 77 6.21 -3.23 27.50
N ASP A 78 7.36 -2.77 26.99
CA ASP A 78 8.16 -3.54 26.04
C ASP A 78 8.44 -4.95 26.61
N ASP A 79 8.31 -5.98 25.74
CA ASP A 79 8.49 -7.43 25.97
C ASP A 79 7.21 -8.31 25.94
N ARG A 80 6.00 -7.74 25.81
CA ARG A 80 4.78 -8.57 25.64
C ARG A 80 4.68 -9.17 24.23
N ALA A 81 4.49 -10.48 24.15
CA ALA A 81 4.29 -11.18 22.88
C ALA A 81 3.02 -10.73 22.16
N PHE A 82 3.05 -10.70 20.83
CA PHE A 82 1.89 -10.38 20.00
C PHE A 82 0.77 -11.43 20.22
N PRO A 83 -0.49 -11.01 20.45
CA PRO A 83 -1.59 -11.92 20.73
C PRO A 83 -1.89 -12.87 19.55
N SER A 84 -2.41 -14.05 19.86
CA SER A 84 -2.75 -15.08 18.87
C SER A 84 -4.20 -14.95 18.40
N ALA A 85 -4.45 -15.30 17.13
CA ALA A 85 -5.80 -15.32 16.58
C ALA A 85 -6.66 -16.40 17.25
N GLN A 86 -7.93 -16.06 17.51
CA GLN A 86 -8.94 -16.91 18.13
C GLN A 86 -10.14 -17.04 17.19
N PRO A 87 -10.87 -18.18 17.22
CA PRO A 87 -12.07 -18.32 16.43
C PRO A 87 -13.14 -17.29 16.85
N PRO A 88 -14.03 -16.88 15.93
CA PRO A 88 -15.05 -15.88 16.22
C PRO A 88 -16.02 -16.36 17.32
N GLY A 89 -16.25 -15.50 18.33
CA GLY A 89 -17.18 -15.76 19.43
C GLY A 89 -16.61 -16.52 20.64
N SER A 90 -15.28 -16.54 20.80
CA SER A 90 -14.59 -17.07 21.99
C SER A 90 -14.70 -16.15 23.20
#